data_AF-A0A382PB09-F1
#
_entry.id   AF-A0A382PB09-F1
#
_cell.length_a   1.000
_cell.length_b   1.000
_cell.length_c   1.000
_cell.angle_alpha   90.00
_cell.angle_beta   90.00
_cell.angle_gamma   90.00
#
_symmetry.space_group_name_H-M   'P 1'
#
loop_
_entity.id
_entity.type
_entity.pdbx_description
1 polymer ?
#
loop_
_entity_poly.entity_id
_entity_poly.type
_entity_poly.pdbx_seq_one_letter_code
_entity_poly.pdbx_strand_id
1 'polypeptide(L)'
;MSEILGSTGKTSPINPIRKKELDDNWKTVAAKAVTDDIFKKSLAKDPFKVLEAHGLKADPEIKVNYDETNKEYNMVVPTNASEEVQAEAKWWAWRLKIIKEFDQNLDRKVGTVTGFDEGCRPREII
;
A
#
# COMPACT_ATOMS: atom_id res chain seq x y z
N MET A 1 16.56 -27.75 -22.85
CA MET A 1 15.97 -27.52 -21.52
C MET A 1 15.54 -26.07 -21.43
N SER A 2 14.25 -25.88 -21.12
CA SER A 2 13.59 -24.64 -20.71
C SER A 2 13.37 -23.58 -21.79
N GLU A 3 12.42 -23.88 -22.66
CA GLU A 3 11.54 -22.88 -23.28
C GLU A 3 10.88 -22.05 -22.16
N ILE A 4 11.41 -20.86 -21.89
CA ILE A 4 10.66 -19.81 -21.19
C ILE A 4 9.70 -19.20 -22.19
N LEU A 5 8.56 -19.88 -22.31
CA LEU A 5 7.32 -19.43 -22.92
C LEU A 5 7.11 -17.94 -22.66
N GLY A 6 7.00 -17.20 -23.77
CA GLY A 6 6.70 -15.79 -23.76
C GLY A 6 5.48 -15.47 -22.91
N SER A 7 5.71 -14.73 -21.83
CA SER A 7 4.75 -13.69 -21.46
C SER A 7 5.04 -12.47 -22.32
N THR A 8 4.48 -12.46 -23.54
CA THR A 8 4.03 -11.22 -24.19
C THR A 8 2.81 -10.70 -23.41
N GLY A 9 2.97 -10.50 -22.10
CA GLY A 9 2.01 -9.81 -21.27
C GLY A 9 2.39 -8.35 -21.35
N LYS A 10 1.68 -7.59 -22.20
CA LYS A 10 1.69 -6.12 -22.33
C LYS A 10 2.77 -5.47 -21.47
N THR A 11 3.86 -5.02 -22.11
CA THR A 11 4.85 -4.15 -21.48
C THR A 11 4.07 -3.15 -20.62
N SER A 12 4.27 -3.18 -19.30
CA SER A 12 3.61 -2.18 -18.46
C SER A 12 3.89 -0.83 -19.10
N PRO A 13 2.89 0.07 -19.29
CA PRO A 13 3.13 1.31 -20.02
C PRO A 13 4.15 2.21 -19.31
N ILE A 14 4.46 1.91 -18.05
CA ILE A 14 5.52 2.54 -17.27
C ILE A 14 6.88 1.97 -17.71
N ASN A 15 7.82 2.86 -18.02
CA ASN A 15 9.23 2.55 -18.23
C ASN A 15 9.73 1.49 -17.23
N PRO A 16 10.36 0.40 -17.69
CA PRO A 16 10.78 -0.71 -16.83
C PRO A 16 11.77 -0.30 -15.73
N ILE A 17 12.62 0.70 -15.97
CA ILE A 17 13.56 1.23 -14.97
C ILE A 17 12.76 1.92 -13.86
N ARG A 18 11.87 2.84 -14.25
CA ARG A 18 11.01 3.60 -13.34
C ARG A 18 10.11 2.68 -12.51
N LYS A 19 9.49 1.70 -13.18
CA LYS A 19 8.64 0.69 -12.54
C LYS A 19 9.42 -0.12 -11.50
N LYS A 20 10.67 -0.48 -11.78
CA LYS A 20 11.52 -1.21 -10.84
C LYS A 20 11.80 -0.37 -9.60
N GLU A 21 12.19 0.89 -9.76
CA GLU A 21 12.43 1.81 -8.64
C GLU A 21 11.20 1.98 -7.75
N LEU A 22 10.02 2.20 -8.36
CA LEU A 22 8.75 2.30 -7.64
C LEU A 22 8.42 1.02 -6.87
N ASP A 23 8.64 -0.15 -7.47
CA ASP A 23 8.32 -1.44 -6.84
C ASP A 23 9.29 -1.78 -5.70
N ASP A 24 10.60 -1.54 -5.87
CA ASP A 24 11.63 -1.76 -4.84
C ASP A 24 11.42 -0.85 -3.63
N ASN A 25 11.17 0.45 -3.87
CA ASN A 25 10.90 1.38 -2.77
C ASN A 25 9.58 1.04 -2.08
N TRP A 26 8.54 0.65 -2.83
CA TRP A 26 7.27 0.21 -2.26
C TRP A 26 7.43 -1.03 -1.38
N LYS A 27 8.19 -2.04 -1.81
CA LYS A 27 8.45 -3.24 -1.00
C LYS A 27 9.07 -2.89 0.34
N THR A 28 10.02 -1.96 0.35
CA THR A 28 10.67 -1.50 1.59
C THR A 28 9.66 -0.84 2.53
N VAL A 29 8.81 0.04 2.01
CA VAL A 29 7.75 0.70 2.80
C VAL A 29 6.72 -0.31 3.30
N ALA A 30 6.25 -1.20 2.42
CA ALA A 30 5.25 -2.20 2.77
C ALA A 30 5.76 -3.18 3.83
N ALA A 31 7.01 -3.66 3.69
CA ALA A 31 7.65 -4.52 4.69
C ALA A 31 7.72 -3.81 6.06
N LYS A 32 8.11 -2.54 6.08
CA LYS A 32 8.14 -1.74 7.30
C LYS A 32 6.74 -1.50 7.88
N ALA A 33 5.74 -1.25 7.05
CA ALA A 33 4.35 -1.08 7.47
C ALA A 33 3.74 -2.34 8.08
N VAL A 34 4.23 -3.54 7.73
CA VAL A 34 3.78 -4.80 8.32
C VAL A 34 4.44 -5.06 9.69
N THR A 35 5.67 -4.59 9.91
CA THR A 35 6.44 -4.88 11.13
C THR A 35 6.41 -3.76 12.17
N ASP A 36 6.15 -2.52 11.77
CA ASP A 36 6.16 -1.33 12.63
C ASP A 36 4.78 -0.65 12.61
N ASP A 37 4.00 -0.86 13.67
CA ASP A 37 2.66 -0.29 13.82
C ASP A 37 2.66 1.25 13.90
N ILE A 38 3.72 1.88 14.41
CA ILE A 38 3.83 3.35 14.48
C ILE A 38 4.04 3.91 13.08
N PHE A 39 4.93 3.27 12.32
CA PHE A 39 5.14 3.59 10.92
C PHE A 39 3.87 3.37 10.10
N LYS A 40 3.17 2.24 10.32
CA LYS A 40 1.90 1.93 9.65
C LYS A 40 0.83 3.00 9.89
N LYS A 41 0.66 3.46 11.14
CA LYS A 41 -0.25 4.56 11.50
C LYS A 41 0.12 5.87 10.81
N SER A 42 1.42 6.16 10.74
CA SER A 42 1.92 7.37 10.07
C SER A 42 1.67 7.30 8.56
N LEU A 43 1.89 6.13 7.95
CA LEU A 43 1.66 5.86 6.53
C LEU A 43 0.16 5.97 6.17
N ALA A 44 -0.73 5.47 7.04
CA ALA A 44 -2.17 5.60 6.86
C ALA A 44 -2.67 7.05 6.93
N LYS A 45 -2.10 7.84 7.84
CA LYS A 45 -2.50 9.23 8.07
C LYS A 45 -2.04 10.17 6.95
N ASP A 46 -0.75 10.09 6.60
CA ASP A 46 -0.12 10.97 5.61
C ASP A 46 0.75 10.15 4.64
N PRO A 47 0.14 9.37 3.72
CA PRO A 47 0.85 8.43 2.87
C PRO A 47 1.93 9.09 2.03
N PHE A 48 1.64 10.21 1.37
CA PHE A 48 2.62 10.89 0.51
C PHE A 48 3.85 11.35 1.28
N LYS A 49 3.65 11.97 2.46
CA LYS A 49 4.77 12.42 3.29
C LYS A 49 5.73 11.28 3.64
N VAL A 50 5.18 10.11 3.98
CA VAL A 50 5.98 8.93 4.32
C VAL A 50 6.62 8.33 3.06
N LEU A 51 5.86 8.18 1.98
CA LEU A 51 6.36 7.61 0.72
C LEU A 51 7.49 8.45 0.12
N GLU A 52 7.37 9.78 0.15
CA GLU A 52 8.39 10.71 -0.34
C GLU A 52 9.71 10.60 0.45
N ALA A 53 9.63 10.41 1.77
CA ALA A 53 10.80 10.17 2.62
C ALA A 53 11.53 8.86 2.26
N HIS A 54 10.83 7.93 1.63
CA HIS A 54 11.37 6.67 1.11
C HIS A 54 11.67 6.72 -0.40
N GLY A 55 11.71 7.91 -1.01
CA GLY A 55 12.04 8.09 -2.43
C GLY A 55 10.91 7.73 -3.40
N LEU A 56 9.70 7.48 -2.91
CA LEU A 56 8.51 7.29 -3.74
C LEU A 56 7.86 8.65 -3.97
N LYS A 57 8.12 9.21 -5.16
CA LYS A 57 7.51 10.47 -5.63
C LYS A 57 6.74 10.20 -6.90
N ALA A 58 5.51 10.69 -6.94
CA ALA A 58 4.71 10.66 -8.15
C ALA A 58 5.36 11.55 -9.21
N ASP A 59 5.20 11.17 -10.47
CA ASP A 59 5.55 12.02 -11.60
C ASP A 59 4.88 13.41 -11.44
N PRO A 60 5.61 14.51 -11.70
CA PRO A 60 5.09 15.87 -11.53
C PRO A 60 3.87 16.19 -12.39
N GLU A 61 3.63 15.45 -13.48
CA GLU A 61 2.42 15.59 -14.29
C GLU A 61 1.17 15.01 -13.60
N ILE A 62 1.35 14.17 -12.57
CA ILE A 62 0.26 13.57 -11.80
C ILE A 62 -0.10 14.49 -10.65
N LYS A 63 -1.30 15.08 -10.73
CA LYS A 63 -1.84 15.92 -9.66
C LYS A 63 -2.50 15.04 -8.59
N VAL A 64 -2.04 15.17 -7.35
CA VAL A 64 -2.66 14.50 -6.20
C VAL A 64 -3.72 15.42 -5.60
N ASN A 65 -4.97 14.96 -5.57
CA ASN A 65 -6.05 15.64 -4.88
C ASN A 65 -6.50 14.80 -3.68
N TYR A 66 -6.60 15.40 -2.50
CA TYR A 66 -7.22 14.77 -1.35
C TYR A 66 -8.71 15.08 -1.34
N ASP A 67 -9.54 14.05 -1.39
CA ASP A 67 -10.99 14.14 -1.25
C ASP A 67 -11.34 14.04 0.24
N GLU A 68 -11.74 15.17 0.84
CA GLU A 68 -12.07 15.23 2.27
C GLU A 68 -13.34 14.45 2.62
N THR A 69 -14.25 14.28 1.66
CA THR A 69 -15.54 13.61 1.85
C THR A 69 -15.36 12.11 2.08
N ASN A 70 -14.57 11.46 1.23
CA ASN A 70 -14.31 10.02 1.28
C ASN A 70 -12.97 9.69 1.97
N LYS A 71 -12.25 10.72 2.41
CA LYS A 71 -10.92 10.66 3.04
C LYS A 71 -9.95 9.83 2.20
N GLU A 72 -9.86 10.16 0.91
CA GLU A 72 -9.05 9.41 -0.05
C GLU A 72 -8.25 10.30 -0.99
N TYR A 73 -7.15 9.76 -1.48
CA TYR A 73 -6.29 10.44 -2.44
C TYR A 73 -6.63 9.99 -3.86
N ASN A 74 -6.92 10.97 -4.71
CA ASN A 74 -7.22 10.78 -6.12
C ASN A 74 -6.04 11.24 -6.97
N MET A 75 -5.57 10.36 -7.86
CA MET A 75 -4.53 10.66 -8.84
C MET A 75 -5.21 11.24 -10.08
N VAL A 76 -5.04 12.54 -10.32
CA VAL A 76 -5.59 13.24 -11.47
C VAL A 76 -4.48 13.43 -12.49
N VAL A 77 -4.69 12.86 -13.68
CA VAL A 77 -3.79 13.03 -14.83
C VAL A 77 -4.47 13.89 -15.89
N PRO A 78 -3.73 14.75 -16.60
CA PRO A 78 -4.28 15.50 -17.72
C PRO A 78 -4.73 14.57 -18.85
N THR A 79 -5.76 14.95 -19.60
CA THR A 79 -6.37 14.09 -20.64
C THR A 79 -5.40 13.76 -21.77
N ASN A 80 -4.40 14.62 -22.00
CA ASN A 80 -3.32 14.45 -22.96
C ASN A 80 -2.05 13.82 -22.37
N ALA A 81 -2.11 13.32 -21.13
CA ALA A 81 -0.97 12.64 -20.51
C ALA A 81 -0.59 11.38 -21.30
N SER A 82 0.71 11.12 -21.37
CA SER A 82 1.27 9.89 -21.95
C SER A 82 0.74 8.65 -21.25
N GLU A 83 0.66 7.53 -21.98
CA GLU A 83 0.23 6.23 -21.42
C GLU A 83 1.07 5.82 -20.21
N GLU A 84 2.35 6.20 -20.19
CA GLU A 84 3.27 6.03 -19.07
C GLU A 84 2.78 6.72 -17.79
N VAL A 85 2.47 8.02 -17.87
CA VAL A 85 1.97 8.84 -16.74
C VAL A 85 0.63 8.30 -16.27
N GLN A 86 -0.27 7.92 -17.19
CA GLN A 86 -1.55 7.31 -16.85
C GLN A 86 -1.38 5.97 -16.12
N ALA A 87 -0.39 5.16 -16.53
CA ALA A 87 -0.10 3.89 -15.88
C ALA A 87 0.55 4.08 -14.51
N GLU A 88 1.44 5.06 -14.35
CA GLU A 88 2.01 5.42 -13.05
C GLU A 88 0.90 5.93 -12.10
N ALA A 89 -0.03 6.77 -12.57
CA ALA A 89 -1.17 7.21 -11.77
C ALA A 89 -2.07 6.05 -11.32
N LYS A 90 -2.33 5.05 -12.19
CA LYS A 90 -3.04 3.82 -11.81
C LYS A 90 -2.25 3.00 -10.79
N TRP A 91 -0.93 2.93 -10.93
CA TRP A 91 -0.05 2.27 -9.98
C TRP A 91 -0.19 2.91 -8.59
N TRP A 92 -0.11 4.24 -8.51
CA TRP A 92 -0.31 5.01 -7.28
C TRP A 92 -1.68 4.81 -6.67
N ALA A 93 -2.75 4.95 -7.46
CA ALA A 93 -4.12 4.77 -7.00
C ALA A 93 -4.33 3.38 -6.36
N TRP A 94 -3.72 2.33 -6.92
CA TRP A 94 -3.78 0.99 -6.33
C TRP A 94 -3.04 0.90 -4.99
N ARG A 95 -1.85 1.50 -4.86
CA ARG A 95 -1.07 1.43 -3.61
C ARG A 95 -1.72 2.24 -2.48
N LEU A 96 -2.31 3.38 -2.81
CA LEU A 96 -3.05 4.20 -1.84
C LEU A 96 -4.28 3.45 -1.29
N LYS A 97 -4.95 2.62 -2.11
CA LYS A 97 -6.00 1.72 -1.61
C LYS A 97 -5.46 0.72 -0.60
N ILE A 98 -4.32 0.08 -0.87
CA ILE A 98 -3.68 -0.85 0.08
C ILE A 98 -3.32 -0.14 1.39
N ILE A 99 -2.81 1.09 1.32
CA ILE A 99 -2.49 1.88 2.53
C ILE A 99 -3.76 2.19 3.34
N LYS A 100 -4.87 2.49 2.68
CA LYS A 100 -6.18 2.65 3.34
C LYS A 100 -6.63 1.34 4.01
N GLU A 101 -6.35 0.19 3.39
CA GLU A 101 -6.61 -1.11 4.03
C GLU A 101 -5.71 -1.36 5.25
N PHE A 102 -4.49 -0.85 5.27
CA PHE A 102 -3.63 -0.92 6.47
C PHE A 102 -4.28 -0.22 7.67
N ASP A 103 -4.91 0.94 7.46
CA ASP A 103 -5.70 1.66 8.47
C ASP A 103 -6.88 0.84 8.98
N GLN A 104 -7.69 0.29 8.07
CA GLN A 104 -8.85 -0.54 8.45
C GLN A 104 -8.44 -1.83 9.19
N ASN A 105 -7.27 -2.39 8.87
CA ASN A 105 -6.71 -3.53 9.59
C ASN A 105 -6.12 -3.15 10.96
N LEU A 106 -5.73 -1.88 11.19
CA LEU A 106 -5.38 -1.40 12.53
C LEU A 106 -6.63 -1.34 13.41
N ASP A 107 -7.75 -0.86 12.86
CA ASP A 107 -9.02 -0.77 13.57
C ASP A 107 -9.59 -2.16 13.94
N ARG A 108 -9.50 -3.13 13.01
CA ARG A 108 -9.92 -4.52 13.28
C ARG A 108 -9.05 -5.28 14.29
N LYS A 109 -7.81 -4.85 14.55
CA LYS A 109 -6.91 -5.54 15.50
C LYS A 109 -7.12 -5.15 16.97
N VAL A 110 -8.08 -4.27 17.27
CA VAL A 110 -8.53 -3.96 18.65
C VAL A 110 -9.91 -4.56 18.94
N GLY A 111 -10.29 -5.61 18.21
CA GLY A 111 -11.27 -6.57 18.69
C GLY A 111 -10.60 -7.47 19.72
N THR A 112 -10.75 -7.14 20.99
CA THR A 112 -10.33 -7.93 22.14
C THR A 112 -10.63 -9.42 21.92
N VAL A 113 -9.61 -10.27 21.84
CA VAL A 113 -9.76 -11.66 22.29
C VAL A 113 -9.81 -11.58 23.82
N THR A 114 -10.98 -11.22 24.35
CA THR A 114 -11.41 -11.68 25.67
C THR A 114 -12.33 -12.85 25.39
N GLY A 115 -11.81 -14.07 25.55
CA GLY A 115 -12.63 -15.26 25.41
C GLY A 115 -11.87 -16.43 24.83
N PHE A 116 -10.77 -16.82 25.48
CA PHE A 116 -10.35 -18.22 25.58
C PHE A 116 -9.22 -18.29 26.63
N ASP A 117 -9.59 -18.46 27.89
CA ASP A 117 -9.02 -19.58 28.62
C ASP A 117 -10.08 -20.14 29.56
N GLU A 118 -10.27 -21.43 29.37
CA GLU A 118 -11.27 -22.30 29.92
C GLU A 118 -11.05 -22.43 31.42
N GLY A 119 -12.14 -22.57 32.18
CA GLY A 119 -12.05 -22.75 33.63
C GLY A 119 -11.24 -24.01 33.97
N CYS A 120 -9.98 -23.83 34.38
CA CYS A 120 -9.25 -24.87 35.09
C CYS A 120 -9.26 -24.50 36.58
N ARG A 121 -10.38 -24.82 37.25
CA ARG A 121 -10.34 -24.99 38.70
C ARG A 121 -9.61 -26.33 38.96
N PRO A 122 -8.49 -26.36 39.68
CA PRO A 122 -7.95 -27.64 40.13
C PRO A 122 -9.00 -28.30 41.02
N ARG A 123 -9.39 -29.53 40.68
CA ARG A 123 -10.18 -30.39 41.57
C ARG A 123 -9.38 -30.58 42.85
N GLU A 124 -9.84 -30.00 43.95
CA GLU A 124 -9.38 -30.38 45.27
C GLU A 124 -9.89 -31.79 45.57
N ILE A 125 -8.94 -32.67 45.86
CA ILE A 125 -9.17 -34.03 46.31
C ILE A 125 -9.40 -33.95 47.82
N ILE A 126 -10.61 -34.28 48.27
CA ILE A 126 -10.91 -34.77 49.62
C ILE A 126 -11.99 -35.84 49.53
#